data_AF-A0A2V7YVS7-F1
#
_entry.id   AF-A0A2V7YVS7-F1
#
_cell.length_a   1.000
_cell.length_b   1.000
_cell.length_c   1.000
_cell.angle_alpha   90.00
_cell.angle_beta   90.00
_cell.angle_gamma   90.00
#
_symmetry.space_group_name_H-M   'P 1'
#
loop_
_entity.id
_entity.type
_entity.pdbx_description
1 polymer ?
#
loop_
_entity_poly.entity_id
_entity_poly.type
_entity_poly.pdbx_seq_one_letter_code
_entity_poly.pdbx_strand_id
1 'polypeptide(L)'
;MPSEPNPEAVDFIFDYVKDAPERQLAGAEALDAKMVQIFSAGSVIIGLGGLTSGGQKPLSAVLMAFAIAAYVGLAALAFAHLWARDYRRSLQADELWLRLWASSVPDIKHSLVHDISAAYAHNKALLLRKRWTLRGALTAAAIEVALVGGAIVARLAGP
;
A
#
# COMPACT_ATOMS: atom_id res chain seq x y z
N MET A 1 26.07 30.23 -9.90
CA MET A 1 25.16 29.95 -11.04
C MET A 1 25.48 28.54 -11.49
N PRO A 2 24.52 27.63 -11.72
CA PRO A 2 24.88 26.32 -12.22
C PRO A 2 25.49 26.52 -13.61
N SER A 3 26.69 25.97 -13.78
CA SER A 3 27.31 25.72 -15.08
C SER A 3 26.29 25.07 -16.02
N GLU A 4 26.36 25.38 -17.32
CA GLU A 4 25.54 24.74 -18.34
C GLU A 4 25.40 23.22 -18.06
N PRO A 5 24.19 22.65 -18.18
CA PRO A 5 23.95 21.25 -17.83
C PRO A 5 24.87 20.35 -18.65
N ASN A 6 25.73 19.58 -17.96
CA ASN A 6 26.59 18.59 -18.61
C ASN A 6 25.71 17.53 -19.31
N PRO A 7 25.75 17.41 -20.65
CA PRO A 7 24.90 16.50 -21.40
C PRO A 7 25.06 15.04 -20.96
N GLU A 8 26.28 14.61 -20.62
CA GLU A 8 26.55 13.24 -20.16
C GLU A 8 25.88 12.96 -18.81
N ALA A 9 25.83 13.96 -17.93
CA ALA A 9 25.17 13.83 -16.63
C ALA A 9 23.64 13.75 -16.79
N VAL A 10 23.05 14.53 -17.71
CA VAL A 10 21.61 14.48 -18.01
C VAL A 10 21.22 13.13 -18.59
N ASP A 11 22.04 12.58 -19.50
CA ASP A 11 21.82 11.27 -20.11
C ASP A 11 21.87 10.15 -19.07
N PHE A 12 22.91 10.13 -18.23
CA PHE A 12 23.03 9.18 -17.14
C PHE A 12 21.84 9.25 -16.17
N ILE A 13 21.44 10.47 -15.76
CA ILE A 13 20.31 10.66 -14.85
C ILE A 13 19.02 10.16 -15.49
N PHE A 14 18.76 10.52 -16.75
CA PHE A 14 17.57 10.09 -17.48
C PHE A 14 17.48 8.56 -17.53
N ASP A 15 18.55 7.88 -17.94
CA ASP A 15 18.57 6.42 -18.02
C ASP A 15 18.39 5.74 -16.66
N TYR A 16 18.88 6.37 -15.58
CA TYR A 16 18.69 5.86 -14.23
C TYR A 16 17.24 6.01 -13.72
N VAL A 17 16.55 7.10 -14.08
CA VAL A 17 15.24 7.46 -13.52
C VAL A 17 14.04 7.12 -14.40
N LYS A 18 14.22 6.83 -15.70
CA LYS A 18 13.12 6.61 -16.66
C LYS A 18 12.10 5.56 -16.21
N ASP A 19 12.56 4.47 -15.58
CA ASP A 19 11.69 3.38 -15.11
C ASP A 19 11.20 3.58 -13.66
N ALA A 20 11.56 4.67 -13.00
CA ALA A 20 11.20 4.90 -11.60
C ALA A 20 9.68 5.04 -11.38
N PRO A 21 8.90 5.76 -12.22
CA PRO A 21 7.46 5.87 -12.05
C PRO A 21 6.74 4.52 -12.17
N GLU A 22 7.11 3.70 -13.16
CA GLU A 22 6.52 2.37 -13.35
C GLU A 22 6.84 1.43 -12.18
N ARG A 23 8.09 1.44 -11.69
CA ARG A 23 8.47 0.69 -10.49
C ARG A 23 7.69 1.13 -9.24
N GLN A 24 7.35 2.42 -9.12
CA GLN A 24 6.50 2.90 -8.01
C GLN A 24 5.06 2.39 -8.12
N LEU A 25 4.51 2.31 -9.33
CA LEU A 25 3.17 1.75 -9.58
C LEU A 25 3.14 0.25 -9.27
N ALA A 26 4.09 -0.52 -9.78
CA ALA A 26 4.22 -1.95 -9.45
C ALA A 26 4.40 -2.16 -7.94
N GLY A 27 5.17 -1.29 -7.28
CA GLY A 27 5.31 -1.28 -5.83
C GLY A 27 3.99 -0.99 -5.09
N ALA A 28 3.15 -0.11 -5.61
CA ALA A 28 1.83 0.17 -5.06
C ALA A 28 0.89 -1.04 -5.20
N GLU A 29 0.84 -1.66 -6.38
CA GLU A 29 0.03 -2.85 -6.65
C GLU A 29 0.43 -4.02 -5.76
N ALA A 30 1.73 -4.21 -5.52
CA ALA A 30 2.23 -5.24 -4.61
C ALA A 30 1.80 -5.00 -3.15
N LEU A 31 1.71 -3.74 -2.71
CA LEU A 31 1.18 -3.41 -1.38
C LEU A 31 -0.32 -3.69 -1.29
N ASP A 32 -1.07 -3.37 -2.34
CA ASP A 32 -2.51 -3.62 -2.43
C ASP A 32 -2.83 -5.12 -2.41
N ALA A 33 -2.08 -5.92 -3.17
CA ALA A 33 -2.19 -7.37 -3.15
C ALA A 33 -1.94 -7.94 -1.75
N LYS A 34 -0.93 -7.44 -1.02
CA LYS A 34 -0.67 -7.85 0.35
C LYS A 34 -1.79 -7.43 1.30
N MET A 35 -2.37 -6.25 1.13
CA MET A 35 -3.50 -5.81 1.93
C MET A 35 -4.71 -6.73 1.72
N VAL A 36 -5.03 -7.09 0.48
CA VAL A 36 -6.09 -8.06 0.17
C VAL A 36 -5.80 -9.40 0.84
N GLN A 37 -4.57 -9.91 0.75
CA GLN A 37 -4.18 -11.17 1.41
C GLN A 37 -4.39 -11.12 2.94
N ILE A 38 -3.97 -10.04 3.61
CA ILE A 38 -4.16 -9.88 5.06
C ILE A 38 -5.65 -9.79 5.40
N PHE A 39 -6.41 -8.99 4.65
CA PHE A 39 -7.84 -8.81 4.89
C PHE A 39 -8.59 -10.14 4.72
N SER A 40 -8.32 -10.88 3.64
CA SER A 40 -8.91 -12.20 3.41
C SER A 40 -8.55 -13.20 4.50
N ALA A 41 -7.30 -13.20 4.99
CA ALA A 41 -6.91 -14.06 6.11
C ALA A 41 -7.69 -13.72 7.38
N GLY A 42 -7.81 -12.44 7.73
CA GLY A 42 -8.62 -11.98 8.86
C GLY A 42 -10.10 -12.40 8.73
N SER A 43 -10.69 -12.24 7.55
CA SER A 43 -12.08 -12.67 7.28
C SER A 43 -12.30 -14.16 7.54
N VAL A 44 -11.33 -15.01 7.19
CA VAL A 44 -11.40 -16.45 7.47
C VAL A 44 -11.29 -16.73 8.97
N ILE A 45 -10.38 -16.05 9.66
CA ILE A 45 -10.14 -16.23 11.11
C ILE A 45 -11.39 -15.85 11.91
N ILE A 46 -11.98 -14.68 11.66
CA ILE A 46 -13.19 -14.25 12.36
C ILE A 46 -14.38 -15.14 12.01
N GLY A 47 -14.49 -15.57 10.76
CA GLY A 47 -15.52 -16.51 10.32
C GLY A 47 -15.43 -17.84 11.08
N LEU A 48 -14.22 -18.38 11.24
CA LEU A 48 -13.98 -19.58 12.04
C LEU A 48 -14.31 -19.37 13.52
N GLY A 49 -13.97 -18.21 14.08
CA GLY A 49 -14.36 -17.81 15.44
C GLY A 49 -15.88 -17.77 15.63
N GLY A 50 -16.60 -17.24 14.63
CA GLY A 50 -18.06 -17.19 14.62
C GLY A 50 -18.70 -18.58 14.58
N LEU A 51 -18.22 -19.49 13.74
CA LEU A 51 -18.72 -20.87 13.66
C LEU A 51 -18.46 -21.67 14.94
N THR A 52 -17.40 -21.32 15.68
CA THR A 52 -17.02 -21.99 16.93
C THR A 52 -17.62 -21.32 18.18
N SER A 53 -18.59 -20.42 18.03
CA SER A 53 -19.21 -19.64 19.11
C SER A 53 -20.36 -20.32 19.87
N GLY A 54 -20.70 -21.57 19.56
CA GLY A 54 -21.77 -22.29 20.27
C GLY A 54 -21.47 -22.52 21.77
N GLY A 55 -22.33 -22.02 22.66
CA GLY A 55 -22.20 -22.23 24.12
C GLY A 55 -21.01 -21.49 24.74
N GLN A 56 -20.78 -20.23 24.35
CA GLN A 56 -19.64 -19.44 24.85
C GLN A 56 -19.70 -19.19 26.36
N LYS A 57 -18.57 -19.44 27.02
CA LYS A 57 -18.29 -18.99 28.39
C LYS A 57 -18.04 -17.47 28.39
N PRO A 58 -18.27 -16.73 29.49
CA PRO A 58 -18.17 -15.27 29.52
C PRO A 58 -16.82 -14.72 29.03
N LEU A 59 -15.71 -15.36 29.41
CA LEU A 59 -14.37 -14.96 28.95
C LEU A 59 -14.20 -15.13 27.43
N SER A 60 -14.70 -16.24 26.88
CA SER A 60 -14.67 -16.50 25.43
C SER A 60 -15.49 -15.46 24.66
N ALA A 61 -16.66 -15.08 25.19
CA ALA A 61 -17.49 -14.04 24.61
C ALA A 61 -16.80 -12.66 24.61
N VAL A 62 -16.13 -12.29 25.70
CA VAL A 62 -15.37 -11.04 25.79
C VAL A 62 -14.21 -11.03 24.78
N LEU A 63 -13.44 -12.11 24.71
CA LEU A 63 -12.33 -12.23 23.74
C LEU A 63 -12.83 -12.17 22.30
N MET A 64 -13.97 -12.80 22.00
CA MET A 64 -14.59 -12.74 20.68
C MET A 64 -15.08 -11.32 20.35
N ALA A 65 -15.66 -10.59 21.31
CA ALA A 65 -16.07 -9.21 21.11
C ALA A 65 -14.86 -8.31 20.75
N PHE A 66 -13.73 -8.48 21.42
CA PHE A 66 -12.49 -7.77 21.07
C PHE A 66 -11.92 -8.23 19.72
N ALA A 67 -12.04 -9.52 19.36
CA ALA A 67 -11.62 -10.01 18.06
C ALA A 67 -12.44 -9.35 16.93
N ILE A 68 -13.76 -9.23 17.11
CA ILE A 68 -14.63 -8.52 16.18
C ILE A 68 -14.23 -7.05 16.06
N ALA A 69 -13.95 -6.37 17.18
CA ALA A 69 -13.48 -4.99 17.14
C ALA A 69 -12.14 -4.83 16.39
N ALA A 70 -11.20 -5.77 16.59
CA ALA A 70 -9.94 -5.80 15.86
C ALA A 70 -10.16 -6.03 14.35
N TYR A 71 -11.06 -6.93 13.99
CA TYR A 71 -11.46 -7.19 12.60
C TYR A 71 -12.10 -5.96 11.93
N VAL A 72 -12.98 -5.24 12.63
CA VAL A 72 -13.56 -3.97 12.14
C VAL A 72 -12.46 -2.94 11.91
N GLY A 73 -11.47 -2.86 12.81
CA GLY A 73 -10.29 -2.02 12.64
C GLY A 73 -9.46 -2.41 11.40
N LEU A 74 -9.25 -3.71 11.18
CA LEU A 74 -8.60 -4.25 9.98
C LEU A 74 -9.37 -3.86 8.72
N ALA A 75 -10.69 -4.00 8.70
CA ALA A 75 -11.53 -3.63 7.57
C ALA A 75 -11.44 -2.14 7.25
N ALA A 76 -11.46 -1.26 8.26
CA ALA A 76 -11.29 0.17 8.07
C ALA A 76 -9.91 0.53 7.48
N LEU A 77 -8.84 -0.14 7.93
CA LEU A 77 -7.50 0.03 7.40
C LEU A 77 -7.36 -0.48 5.96
N ALA A 78 -7.96 -1.63 5.65
CA ALA A 78 -7.99 -2.19 4.29
C ALA A 78 -8.71 -1.25 3.34
N PHE A 79 -9.88 -0.74 3.74
CA PHE A 79 -10.64 0.25 2.98
C PHE A 79 -9.83 1.53 2.72
N ALA A 80 -9.20 2.09 3.76
CA ALA A 80 -8.36 3.29 3.63
C ALA A 80 -7.10 3.06 2.77
N HIS A 81 -6.60 1.82 2.70
CA HIS A 81 -5.43 1.44 1.90
C HIS A 81 -5.78 1.25 0.42
N LEU A 82 -6.88 0.55 0.16
CA LEU A 82 -7.37 0.21 -1.19
C LEU A 82 -8.17 1.34 -1.84
N TRP A 83 -8.50 2.39 -1.10
CA TRP A 83 -9.15 3.57 -1.65
C TRP A 83 -8.38 4.12 -2.84
N ALA A 84 -9.09 4.39 -3.93
CA ALA A 84 -8.50 4.89 -5.16
C ALA A 84 -7.71 6.19 -4.89
N ARG A 85 -6.47 6.24 -5.39
CA ARG A 85 -5.64 7.44 -5.32
C ARG A 85 -4.96 7.65 -6.67
N ASP A 86 -4.90 8.91 -7.06
CA ASP A 86 -4.28 9.31 -8.32
C ASP A 86 -2.76 9.24 -8.19
N TYR A 87 -2.16 8.28 -8.88
CA TYR A 87 -0.71 8.24 -9.06
C TYR A 87 -0.32 9.09 -10.24
N ARG A 88 0.65 9.99 -10.05
CA ARG A 88 1.15 10.79 -11.16
C ARG A 88 2.06 9.92 -12.02
N ARG A 89 1.68 9.72 -13.27
CA ARG A 89 2.53 9.14 -14.32
C ARG A 89 3.38 10.27 -14.93
N SER A 90 4.58 9.96 -15.41
CA SER A 90 5.36 10.92 -16.20
C SER A 90 4.61 11.27 -17.50
N LEU A 91 4.99 12.37 -18.14
CA LEU A 91 4.50 12.80 -19.46
C LEU A 91 4.24 11.59 -20.37
N GLN A 92 3.00 11.45 -20.81
CA GLN A 92 2.58 10.38 -21.69
C GLN A 92 3.11 10.65 -23.12
N ALA A 93 3.29 9.58 -23.90
CA ALA A 93 3.91 9.65 -25.23
C ALA A 93 3.17 10.59 -26.21
N ASP A 94 1.86 10.75 -26.01
CA ASP A 94 0.98 11.66 -26.75
C ASP A 94 1.25 13.14 -26.43
N GLU A 95 1.50 13.49 -25.17
CA GLU A 95 1.86 14.86 -24.77
C GLU A 95 3.31 15.21 -25.13
N LEU A 96 4.20 14.22 -25.09
CA LEU A 96 5.60 14.34 -25.50
C LEU A 96 5.71 14.80 -26.96
N TRP A 97 4.97 14.14 -27.87
CA TRP A 97 4.99 14.50 -29.28
C TRP A 97 4.46 15.92 -29.50
N LEU A 98 3.33 16.28 -28.89
CA LEU A 98 2.72 17.59 -29.13
C LEU A 98 3.52 18.76 -28.53
N ARG A 99 4.16 18.57 -27.37
CA ARG A 99 4.82 19.65 -26.64
C ARG A 99 6.30 19.80 -26.95
N LEU A 100 6.97 18.71 -27.32
CA LEU A 100 8.43 18.65 -27.34
C LEU A 100 9.02 18.30 -28.72
N TRP A 101 8.21 18.12 -29.77
CA TRP A 101 8.74 17.75 -31.10
C TRP A 101 9.73 18.77 -31.70
N ALA A 102 9.59 20.05 -31.34
CA ALA A 102 10.44 21.13 -31.83
C ALA A 102 11.62 21.45 -30.89
N SER A 103 11.71 20.78 -29.73
CA SER A 103 12.74 21.01 -28.72
C SER A 103 14.01 20.19 -29.00
N SER A 104 15.16 20.67 -28.51
CA SER A 104 16.41 19.91 -28.60
C SER A 104 16.37 18.68 -27.69
N VAL A 105 17.02 17.58 -28.10
CA VAL A 105 17.06 16.34 -27.29
C VAL A 105 17.54 16.57 -25.85
N PRO A 106 18.59 17.40 -25.59
CA PRO A 106 18.99 17.74 -24.22
C PRO A 106 17.88 18.42 -23.42
N ASP A 107 17.13 19.36 -24.01
CA ASP A 107 16.02 20.05 -23.34
C ASP A 107 14.87 19.10 -23.01
N ILE A 108 14.58 18.16 -23.92
CA ILE A 108 13.59 17.10 -23.73
C ILE A 108 13.98 16.23 -22.53
N LYS A 109 15.23 15.74 -22.49
CA LYS A 109 15.72 14.91 -21.38
C LYS A 109 15.69 15.67 -20.05
N HIS A 110 16.11 16.94 -20.04
CA HIS A 110 16.06 17.77 -18.83
C HIS A 110 14.61 17.97 -18.33
N SER A 111 13.67 18.26 -19.23
CA SER A 111 12.25 18.38 -18.91
C SER A 111 11.66 17.07 -18.37
N LEU A 112 11.98 15.94 -18.99
CA LEU A 112 11.54 14.62 -18.54
C LEU A 112 12.10 14.26 -17.17
N VAL A 113 13.38 14.52 -16.92
CA VAL A 113 13.99 14.28 -15.60
C VAL A 113 13.29 15.11 -14.52
N HIS A 114 12.98 16.38 -14.80
CA HIS A 114 12.25 17.23 -13.87
C HIS A 114 10.84 16.68 -13.58
N ASP A 115 10.11 16.27 -14.62
CA ASP A 115 8.75 15.73 -14.47
C ASP A 115 8.72 14.36 -13.77
N ILE A 116 9.68 13.48 -14.07
CA ILE A 116 9.86 12.21 -13.37
C ILE A 116 10.18 12.46 -11.89
N SER A 117 11.04 13.43 -11.58
CA SER A 117 11.36 13.81 -10.20
C SER A 117 10.12 14.31 -9.44
N ALA A 118 9.32 15.17 -10.07
CA ALA A 118 8.07 15.67 -9.50
C ALA A 118 7.03 14.55 -9.27
N ALA A 119 6.86 13.65 -10.24
CA ALA A 119 6.00 12.48 -10.10
C ALA A 119 6.49 11.55 -8.99
N TYR A 120 7.80 11.30 -8.90
CA TYR A 120 8.40 10.46 -7.89
C TYR A 120 8.17 11.00 -6.47
N ALA A 121 8.36 12.30 -6.26
CA ALA A 121 8.13 12.96 -4.98
C ALA A 121 6.65 12.86 -4.55
N HIS A 122 5.72 13.08 -5.49
CA HIS A 122 4.28 12.95 -5.23
C HIS A 122 3.90 11.50 -4.84
N ASN A 123 4.31 10.53 -5.66
CA ASN A 123 3.97 9.11 -5.46
C ASN A 123 4.61 8.54 -4.19
N LYS A 124 5.81 9.00 -3.80
CA LYS A 124 6.49 8.58 -2.57
C LYS A 124 5.64 8.85 -1.32
N ALA A 125 4.97 10.00 -1.25
CA ALA A 125 4.11 10.32 -0.12
C ALA A 125 2.90 9.36 -0.04
N LEU A 126 2.33 8.99 -1.18
CA LEU A 126 1.22 8.03 -1.27
C LEU A 126 1.65 6.63 -0.84
N LEU A 127 2.82 6.17 -1.30
CA LEU A 127 3.40 4.87 -0.93
C LEU A 127 3.71 4.77 0.56
N LEU A 128 4.23 5.85 1.17
CA LEU A 128 4.47 5.88 2.62
C LEU A 128 3.17 5.72 3.42
N ARG A 129 2.08 6.35 2.98
CA ARG A 129 0.75 6.16 3.62
C ARG A 129 0.25 4.72 3.48
N LYS A 130 0.45 4.08 2.31
CA LYS A 130 0.14 2.65 2.11
C LYS A 130 0.96 1.75 3.05
N ARG A 131 2.24 2.06 3.26
CA ARG A 131 3.09 1.31 4.22
C ARG A 131 2.55 1.36 5.64
N TRP A 132 2.10 2.52 6.11
CA TRP A 132 1.55 2.67 7.47
C TRP A 132 0.25 1.90 7.67
N THR A 133 -0.66 1.99 6.71
CA THR A 133 -1.93 1.23 6.76
C THR A 133 -1.68 -0.27 6.68
N LEU A 134 -0.72 -0.74 5.87
CA LEU A 134 -0.34 -2.16 5.82
C LEU A 134 0.22 -2.67 7.16
N ARG A 135 1.08 -1.88 7.82
CA ARG A 135 1.60 -2.21 9.15
C ARG A 135 0.48 -2.26 10.20
N GLY A 136 -0.44 -1.30 10.17
CA GLY A 136 -1.60 -1.29 11.04
C GLY A 136 -2.47 -2.54 10.83
N ALA A 137 -2.71 -2.92 9.57
CA ALA A 137 -3.49 -4.09 9.22
C ALA A 137 -2.83 -5.39 9.71
N LEU A 138 -1.50 -5.53 9.54
CA LEU A 138 -0.75 -6.67 10.08
C LEU A 138 -0.89 -6.77 11.60
N THR A 139 -0.77 -5.66 12.32
CA THR A 139 -0.93 -5.64 13.78
C THR A 139 -2.35 -6.00 14.19
N ALA A 140 -3.37 -5.45 13.51
CA ALA A 140 -4.77 -5.75 13.78
C ALA A 140 -5.08 -7.24 13.54
N ALA A 141 -4.60 -7.81 12.44
CA ALA A 141 -4.74 -9.23 12.14
C ALA A 141 -4.03 -10.12 13.17
N ALA A 142 -2.83 -9.75 13.63
CA ALA A 142 -2.12 -10.50 14.67
C ALA A 142 -2.88 -10.49 16.02
N ILE A 143 -3.44 -9.33 16.39
CA ILE A 143 -4.28 -9.20 17.58
C ILE A 143 -5.54 -10.06 17.45
N GLU A 144 -6.21 -10.00 16.30
CA GLU A 144 -7.38 -10.82 15.99
C GLU A 144 -7.08 -12.32 16.13
N VAL A 145 -5.99 -12.83 15.53
CA VAL A 145 -5.56 -14.22 15.65
C VAL A 145 -5.40 -14.63 17.11
N ALA A 146 -4.70 -13.81 17.90
CA ALA A 146 -4.45 -14.09 19.31
C ALA A 146 -5.77 -14.13 20.11
N LEU A 147 -6.70 -13.21 19.83
CA LEU A 147 -7.99 -13.13 20.51
C LEU A 147 -8.92 -14.29 20.13
N VAL A 148 -9.02 -14.64 18.84
CA VAL A 148 -9.83 -15.79 18.40
C VAL A 148 -9.25 -17.10 18.95
N GLY A 149 -7.93 -17.29 18.86
CA GLY A 149 -7.26 -18.46 19.44
C GLY A 149 -7.46 -18.55 20.96
N GLY A 150 -7.31 -17.43 21.67
CA GLY A 150 -7.59 -17.34 23.10
C GLY A 150 -9.05 -17.62 23.43
N ALA A 151 -10.00 -17.13 22.64
CA ALA A 151 -11.42 -17.37 22.84
C ALA A 151 -11.77 -18.87 22.70
N ILE A 152 -11.16 -19.55 21.71
CA ILE A 152 -11.32 -20.99 21.51
C ILE A 152 -10.74 -21.77 22.70
N VAL A 153 -9.52 -21.45 23.14
CA VAL A 153 -8.90 -22.11 24.30
C VAL A 153 -9.70 -21.87 25.58
N ALA A 154 -10.12 -20.62 25.85
CA ALA A 154 -10.91 -20.28 27.03
C ALA A 154 -12.27 -21.00 27.06
N ARG A 155 -12.85 -21.27 25.89
CA ARG A 155 -14.06 -22.10 25.77
C ARG A 155 -13.77 -23.55 26.19
N LEU A 156 -12.66 -24.11 25.72
CA LEU A 156 -12.26 -25.50 25.98
C LEU A 156 -11.71 -25.75 27.39
N ALA A 157 -11.13 -24.73 28.04
CA ALA A 157 -10.33 -24.88 29.26
C ALA A 157 -11.07 -24.66 30.59
N GLY A 158 -12.34 -24.25 30.60
CA GLY A 158 -13.12 -24.24 31.86
C GLY A 158 -13.68 -25.64 32.19
N PRO A 159 -14.06 -25.92 33.45
CA PRO A 159 -14.66 -27.21 33.82
C PRO A 159 -15.89 -27.55 32.96
#